data_AF-A0A3Q7H0V4-F1
#
_entry.id   AF-A0A3Q7H0V4-F1
#
_cell.length_a   1.000
_cell.length_b   1.000
_cell.length_c   1.000
_cell.angle_alpha   90.00
_cell.angle_beta   90.00
_cell.angle_gamma   90.00
#
_symmetry.space_group_name_H-M   'P 1'
#
loop_
_entity.id
_entity.type
_entity.pdbx_description
1 polymer ?
#
loop_
_entity_poly.entity_id
_entity_poly.type
_entity_poly.pdbx_seq_one_letter_code
_entity_poly.pdbx_strand_id
1 'polypeptide(L)'
;GFDHTTLSTALNVSTAEVRTFLTRQSSGPIVHISDSHHHTNIWTEFVSQQPHQKLAHLKRIVNLEEEVTPKEEESTWSLRKFLCTLLHRKDVVKRVNHEAPSSYNLNNRNPDFKNNYGWSKTVDESDYSPLQRSGNGVYLVNLSQGSMMAPHVNPRAIEYGVVLKGTGRIQIVYPNGTLAMNARVREGDVFWVPRYFPFCQIASSNGPLEFFGFTTSARRNHPQFLVGRNSLMQSLRGPEFAAAFGISEKRLNRIANAQREQVILPSSSSDSPMRMNIGSY
;
A
#
# COMPACT_ATOMS: atom_id res chain seq x y z
N GLY A 1 -23.85 -2.72 -23.24
CA GLY A 1 -23.77 -4.20 -23.24
C GLY A 1 -25.11 -4.79 -23.63
N PHE A 2 -26.11 -4.62 -22.77
CA PHE A 2 -27.51 -4.95 -23.06
C PHE A 2 -28.19 -3.89 -23.92
N ASP A 3 -29.18 -4.30 -24.72
CA ASP A 3 -30.01 -3.39 -25.51
C ASP A 3 -31.06 -2.66 -24.64
N HIS A 4 -31.62 -1.58 -25.18
CA HIS A 4 -32.57 -0.73 -24.46
C HIS A 4 -33.89 -1.44 -24.11
N THR A 5 -34.34 -2.40 -24.93
CA THR A 5 -35.59 -3.15 -24.69
C THR A 5 -35.42 -4.13 -23.55
N THR A 6 -34.29 -4.83 -23.51
CA THR A 6 -33.91 -5.72 -22.40
C THR A 6 -33.80 -4.94 -21.08
N LEU A 7 -33.14 -3.78 -21.09
CA LEU A 7 -33.03 -2.92 -19.88
C LEU A 7 -34.36 -2.32 -19.46
N SER A 8 -35.16 -1.84 -20.43
CA SER A 8 -36.52 -1.34 -20.20
C SER A 8 -37.42 -2.40 -19.57
N THR A 9 -37.37 -3.63 -20.07
CA THR A 9 -38.12 -4.76 -19.52
C THR A 9 -37.62 -5.14 -18.12
N ALA A 10 -36.29 -5.23 -17.93
CA ALA A 10 -35.70 -5.62 -16.66
C ALA A 10 -35.93 -4.59 -15.54
N LEU A 11 -35.88 -3.29 -15.89
CA LEU A 11 -36.11 -2.19 -14.97
C LEU A 11 -37.59 -1.79 -14.88
N ASN A 12 -38.45 -2.35 -15.74
CA ASN A 12 -39.87 -2.01 -15.84
C ASN A 12 -40.11 -0.48 -16.00
N VAL A 13 -39.38 0.13 -16.94
CA VAL A 13 -39.48 1.55 -17.31
C VAL A 13 -39.48 1.70 -18.83
N SER A 14 -39.88 2.86 -19.36
CA SER A 14 -39.90 3.07 -20.82
C SER A 14 -38.48 3.07 -21.41
N THR A 15 -38.37 2.69 -22.68
CA THR A 15 -37.09 2.74 -23.41
C THR A 15 -36.55 4.17 -23.53
N ALA A 16 -37.42 5.17 -23.61
CA ALA A 16 -37.04 6.59 -23.61
C ALA A 16 -36.39 7.00 -22.28
N GLU A 17 -36.95 6.55 -21.15
CA GLU A 17 -36.39 6.83 -19.83
C GLU A 17 -35.02 6.17 -19.64
N VAL A 18 -34.88 4.90 -20.05
CA VAL A 18 -33.58 4.20 -20.05
C VAL A 18 -32.55 4.94 -20.90
N ARG A 19 -32.95 5.44 -22.08
CA ARG A 19 -32.05 6.19 -22.96
C ARG A 19 -31.57 7.46 -22.25
N THR A 20 -32.48 8.26 -21.71
CA THR A 20 -32.15 9.48 -20.98
C THR A 20 -31.21 9.18 -19.80
N PHE A 21 -31.56 8.19 -18.96
CA PHE A 21 -30.77 7.78 -17.80
C PHE A 21 -29.31 7.41 -18.18
N LEU A 22 -29.12 6.57 -19.20
CA LEU A 22 -27.79 6.11 -19.62
C LEU A 22 -26.96 7.19 -20.31
N THR A 23 -27.58 8.26 -20.83
CA THR A 23 -26.87 9.33 -21.53
C THR A 23 -26.69 10.61 -20.71
N ARG A 24 -27.38 10.73 -19.57
CA ARG A 24 -27.41 11.98 -18.77
C ARG A 24 -26.07 12.31 -18.14
N GLN A 25 -25.29 11.31 -17.75
CA GLN A 25 -23.91 11.50 -17.27
C GLN A 25 -22.94 11.06 -18.36
N SER A 26 -22.18 12.01 -18.89
CA SER A 26 -21.13 11.78 -19.89
C SER A 26 -19.72 11.99 -19.34
N SER A 27 -19.60 12.40 -18.08
CA SER A 27 -18.31 12.52 -17.39
C SER A 27 -17.69 11.14 -17.16
N GLY A 28 -16.36 11.10 -17.05
CA GLY A 28 -15.61 9.88 -16.75
C GLY A 28 -15.93 9.29 -15.36
N PRO A 29 -15.25 8.19 -14.97
CA PRO A 29 -15.53 7.48 -13.72
C PRO A 29 -15.25 8.28 -12.43
N ILE A 30 -14.54 9.41 -12.54
CA ILE A 30 -14.29 10.35 -11.44
C ILE A 30 -14.99 11.67 -11.79
N VAL A 31 -16.00 12.05 -11.01
CA VAL A 31 -16.84 13.23 -11.27
C VAL A 31 -16.81 14.21 -10.11
N HIS A 32 -16.87 15.50 -10.41
CA HIS A 32 -17.04 16.55 -9.40
C HIS A 32 -18.49 16.59 -8.93
N ILE A 33 -18.70 16.66 -7.62
CA ILE A 33 -20.01 16.86 -7.01
C ILE A 33 -20.03 18.29 -6.47
N SER A 34 -20.83 19.17 -7.09
CA SER A 34 -20.91 20.57 -6.68
C SER A 34 -21.72 20.74 -5.38
N ASP A 35 -21.18 21.49 -4.41
CA ASP A 35 -21.77 21.77 -3.08
C ASP A 35 -23.06 22.61 -3.10
N SER A 36 -23.56 23.01 -4.28
CA SER A 36 -24.77 23.85 -4.43
C SER A 36 -26.08 23.15 -4.07
N HIS A 37 -26.02 21.89 -3.64
CA HIS A 37 -27.09 21.24 -2.91
C HIS A 37 -26.57 20.96 -1.51
N HIS A 38 -26.94 21.79 -0.53
CA HIS A 38 -26.79 21.53 0.91
C HIS A 38 -27.63 20.31 1.35
N HIS A 39 -27.46 19.17 0.70
CA HIS A 39 -27.60 17.90 1.38
C HIS A 39 -26.27 17.70 2.08
N THR A 40 -26.29 17.80 3.41
CA THR A 40 -25.25 17.32 4.33
C THR A 40 -24.53 16.14 3.67
N ASN A 41 -23.21 16.24 3.50
CA ASN A 41 -22.44 15.39 2.61
C ASN A 41 -22.39 13.94 3.14
N ILE A 42 -23.51 13.24 2.94
CA ILE A 42 -23.92 11.97 3.53
C ILE A 42 -22.87 10.88 3.28
N TRP A 43 -22.26 10.90 2.11
CA TRP A 43 -21.20 9.98 1.71
C TRP A 43 -19.86 10.28 2.36
N THR A 44 -19.59 11.55 2.67
CA THR A 44 -18.36 11.96 3.36
C THR A 44 -18.40 11.54 4.84
N GLU A 45 -19.56 11.68 5.49
CA GLU A 45 -19.81 11.08 6.82
C GLU A 45 -19.81 9.55 6.78
N PHE A 46 -20.37 8.92 5.73
CA PHE A 46 -20.34 7.47 5.58
C PHE A 46 -18.91 6.91 5.44
N VAL A 47 -18.08 7.54 4.63
CA VAL A 47 -16.70 7.09 4.36
C VAL A 47 -15.84 7.19 5.62
N SER A 48 -16.07 8.23 6.45
CA SER A 48 -15.33 8.50 7.68
C SER A 48 -15.76 7.67 8.89
N GLN A 49 -16.90 6.99 8.84
CA GLN A 49 -17.43 6.18 9.95
C GLN A 49 -16.81 4.78 10.07
N GLN A 50 -16.82 4.23 11.28
CA GLN A 50 -16.41 2.84 11.56
C GLN A 50 -17.37 1.83 10.89
N PRO A 51 -16.93 0.62 10.51
CA PRO A 51 -17.75 -0.33 9.73
C PRO A 51 -19.11 -0.67 10.35
N HIS A 52 -19.20 -0.77 11.68
CA HIS A 52 -20.45 -1.04 12.38
C HIS A 52 -21.42 0.17 12.36
N GLN A 53 -20.90 1.39 12.22
CA GLN A 53 -21.68 2.63 12.13
C GLN A 53 -22.18 2.88 10.69
N LYS A 54 -21.41 2.43 9.68
CA LYS A 54 -21.79 2.54 8.26
C LYS A 54 -23.17 1.95 7.96
N LEU A 55 -23.52 0.81 8.56
CA LEU A 55 -24.84 0.19 8.39
C LEU A 55 -25.97 1.01 9.05
N ALA A 56 -25.71 1.60 10.22
CA ALA A 56 -26.68 2.47 10.89
C ALA A 56 -26.86 3.79 10.13
N HIS A 57 -25.78 4.33 9.57
CA HIS A 57 -25.80 5.52 8.71
C HIS A 57 -26.54 5.27 7.41
N LEU A 58 -26.30 4.13 6.74
CA LEU A 58 -27.09 3.67 5.59
C LEU A 58 -28.60 3.61 5.89
N LYS A 59 -28.98 3.08 7.06
CA LYS A 59 -30.39 3.07 7.49
C LYS A 59 -30.93 4.47 7.74
N ARG A 60 -30.11 5.38 8.28
CA ARG A 60 -30.50 6.77 8.55
C ARG A 60 -30.69 7.59 7.28
N ILE A 61 -29.84 7.39 6.26
CA ILE A 61 -29.94 8.03 4.95
C ILE A 61 -31.27 7.69 4.27
N VAL A 62 -31.66 6.42 4.34
CA VAL A 62 -32.92 5.92 3.76
C VAL A 62 -34.14 6.51 4.45
N ASN A 63 -34.04 6.80 5.75
CA ASN A 63 -35.12 7.40 6.54
C ASN A 63 -35.11 8.94 6.51
N LEU A 64 -33.99 9.61 6.20
CA LEU A 64 -33.91 11.07 6.08
C LEU A 64 -34.64 11.60 4.83
N GLU A 65 -34.76 10.79 3.78
CA GLU A 65 -35.61 11.08 2.61
C GLU A 65 -37.13 10.96 2.92
N GLU A 66 -37.49 10.61 4.16
CA GLU A 66 -38.88 10.41 4.59
C GLU A 66 -39.53 11.70 5.15
N GLU A 67 -38.75 12.72 5.53
CA GLU A 67 -39.26 13.96 6.16
C GLU A 67 -39.55 15.12 5.18
N VAL A 68 -39.29 14.98 3.87
CA VAL A 68 -39.66 16.00 2.87
C VAL A 68 -41.04 15.67 2.29
N THR A 69 -42.08 16.37 2.74
CA THR A 69 -43.49 16.20 2.30
C THR A 69 -43.89 17.28 1.26
N PRO A 70 -45.07 17.19 0.60
CA PRO A 70 -45.25 16.62 -0.72
C PRO A 70 -45.70 17.67 -1.76
N LYS A 71 -45.18 17.61 -2.99
CA LYS A 71 -45.87 18.20 -4.14
C LYS A 71 -45.92 17.19 -5.28
N GLU A 72 -47.13 17.01 -5.76
CA GLU A 72 -47.53 16.12 -6.85
C GLU A 72 -46.72 16.42 -8.11
N GLU A 73 -45.91 15.45 -8.51
CA GLU A 73 -45.54 15.23 -9.91
C GLU A 73 -45.44 13.72 -10.14
N GLU A 74 -46.18 13.26 -11.14
CA GLU A 74 -46.51 11.87 -11.38
C GLU A 74 -45.27 11.02 -11.74
N SER A 75 -45.25 9.81 -11.15
CA SER A 75 -44.43 8.66 -11.57
C SER A 75 -42.91 8.80 -11.45
N THR A 76 -42.43 9.19 -10.28
CA THR A 76 -41.04 8.92 -9.88
C THR A 76 -40.84 7.41 -9.71
N TRP A 77 -40.15 6.78 -10.66
CA TRP A 77 -39.20 5.73 -10.34
C TRP A 77 -38.32 6.32 -9.23
N SER A 78 -38.62 5.99 -7.98
CA SER A 78 -37.74 6.41 -6.92
C SER A 78 -36.66 5.35 -6.86
N LEU A 79 -35.42 5.75 -7.09
CA LEU A 79 -34.24 5.00 -6.68
C LEU A 79 -34.39 4.47 -5.24
N ARG A 80 -35.21 5.15 -4.41
CA ARG A 80 -35.74 4.69 -3.13
C ARG A 80 -36.38 3.29 -3.19
N LYS A 81 -37.25 2.95 -4.13
CA LYS A 81 -37.85 1.59 -4.21
C LYS A 81 -36.78 0.54 -4.55
N PHE A 82 -35.83 0.85 -5.42
CA PHE A 82 -34.70 -0.04 -5.75
C PHE A 82 -33.72 -0.21 -4.56
N LEU A 83 -33.31 0.89 -3.92
CA LEU A 83 -32.48 0.91 -2.71
C LEU A 83 -33.18 0.21 -1.54
N CYS A 84 -34.47 0.47 -1.32
CA CYS A 84 -35.28 -0.20 -0.33
C CYS A 84 -35.40 -1.69 -0.63
N THR A 85 -35.49 -2.12 -1.88
CA THR A 85 -35.55 -3.56 -2.24
C THR A 85 -34.20 -4.24 -1.99
N LEU A 86 -33.08 -3.58 -2.26
CA LEU A 86 -31.75 -4.05 -1.89
C LEU A 86 -31.55 -4.15 -0.37
N LEU A 87 -32.10 -3.21 0.40
CA LEU A 87 -31.99 -3.15 1.86
C LEU A 87 -33.03 -4.04 2.59
N HIS A 88 -34.20 -4.29 2.00
CA HIS A 88 -35.27 -5.14 2.52
C HIS A 88 -35.17 -6.61 2.12
N ARG A 89 -34.13 -7.01 1.35
CA ARG A 89 -33.72 -8.42 1.22
C ARG A 89 -33.14 -8.95 2.54
N LYS A 90 -33.93 -8.94 3.61
CA LYS A 90 -33.61 -9.58 4.89
C LYS A 90 -33.68 -11.11 4.82
N ASP A 91 -34.32 -11.70 3.80
CA ASP A 91 -34.51 -13.15 3.72
C ASP A 91 -33.59 -13.90 2.74
N VAL A 92 -32.75 -13.19 1.96
CA VAL A 92 -31.69 -13.83 1.15
C VAL A 92 -30.32 -13.82 1.87
N VAL A 93 -30.17 -13.01 2.92
CA VAL A 93 -28.94 -12.97 3.75
C VAL A 93 -29.08 -13.93 4.94
N LYS A 94 -29.52 -15.16 4.69
CA LYS A 94 -29.17 -16.30 5.54
C LYS A 94 -28.14 -17.11 4.76
N ARG A 95 -26.90 -17.11 5.27
CA ARG A 95 -25.66 -17.76 4.79
C ARG A 95 -24.75 -16.83 3.97
N VAL A 96 -23.96 -16.00 4.66
CA VAL A 96 -22.49 -16.14 4.87
C VAL A 96 -22.07 -15.04 5.86
N ASN A 97 -21.45 -15.39 6.99
CA ASN A 97 -20.87 -14.47 7.99
C ASN A 97 -19.64 -13.73 7.44
N HIS A 98 -19.75 -13.00 6.33
CA HIS A 98 -18.64 -12.22 5.78
C HIS A 98 -19.03 -10.74 5.73
N GLU A 99 -18.95 -10.08 6.88
CA GLU A 99 -18.83 -8.63 6.92
C GLU A 99 -17.54 -8.24 6.15
N ALA A 100 -17.64 -7.21 5.31
CA ALA A 100 -16.46 -6.64 4.67
C ALA A 100 -15.50 -6.18 5.78
N PRO A 101 -14.20 -6.50 5.67
CA PRO A 101 -13.28 -6.18 6.74
C PRO A 101 -13.16 -4.68 6.96
N SER A 102 -12.94 -4.28 8.21
CA SER A 102 -12.65 -2.90 8.58
C SER A 102 -11.40 -2.39 7.87
N SER A 103 -11.30 -1.10 7.59
CA SER A 103 -10.04 -0.51 7.14
C SER A 103 -8.98 -0.61 8.24
N TYR A 104 -7.72 -0.74 7.85
CA TYR A 104 -6.57 -0.71 8.76
C TYR A 104 -5.76 0.57 8.50
N ASN A 105 -5.62 1.43 9.51
CA ASN A 105 -4.87 2.68 9.38
C ASN A 105 -3.40 2.49 9.80
N LEU A 106 -2.51 2.39 8.81
CA LEU A 106 -1.06 2.26 9.03
C LEU A 106 -0.45 3.44 9.82
N ASN A 107 -1.06 4.62 9.77
CA ASN A 107 -0.51 5.81 10.44
C ASN A 107 -0.66 5.73 11.96
N ASN A 108 -1.69 5.06 12.45
CA ASN A 108 -1.96 4.91 13.89
C ASN A 108 -1.04 3.86 14.56
N ARG A 109 -0.34 3.03 13.77
CA ARG A 109 0.62 2.04 14.28
C ARG A 109 1.95 2.69 14.62
N ASN A 110 2.54 2.31 15.75
CA ASN A 110 3.93 2.65 16.06
C ASN A 110 4.91 1.96 15.08
N PRO A 111 6.04 2.59 14.74
CA PRO A 111 7.06 1.94 13.94
C PRO A 111 7.57 0.64 14.58
N ASP A 112 7.69 -0.42 13.77
CA ASP A 112 8.34 -1.67 14.16
C ASP A 112 9.85 -1.47 14.35
N PHE A 113 10.42 -0.47 13.66
CA PHE A 113 11.77 0.01 13.87
C PHE A 113 11.84 1.54 13.75
N LYS A 114 12.65 2.18 14.59
CA LYS A 114 12.96 3.62 14.51
C LYS A 114 14.33 3.91 15.11
N ASN A 115 15.10 4.74 14.43
CA ASN A 115 16.30 5.37 14.97
C ASN A 115 16.45 6.80 14.40
N ASN A 116 17.63 7.42 14.57
CA ASN A 116 17.88 8.78 14.09
C ASN A 116 17.88 8.90 12.55
N TYR A 117 17.93 7.79 11.82
CA TYR A 117 18.10 7.74 10.38
C TYR A 117 16.81 7.38 9.63
N GLY A 118 15.74 7.03 10.35
CA GLY A 118 14.45 6.72 9.75
C GLY A 118 13.59 5.80 10.60
N TRP A 119 12.54 5.27 10.00
CA TRP A 119 11.64 4.31 10.62
C TRP A 119 10.99 3.39 9.58
N SER A 120 10.48 2.24 10.04
CA SER A 120 9.72 1.30 9.22
C SER A 120 8.51 0.74 9.95
N LYS A 121 7.44 0.48 9.21
CA LYS A 121 6.22 -0.19 9.65
C LYS A 121 5.96 -1.39 8.74
N THR A 122 5.52 -2.49 9.31
CA THR A 122 5.07 -3.69 8.60
C THR A 122 3.74 -4.15 9.17
N VAL A 123 2.83 -4.59 8.29
CA VAL A 123 1.53 -5.15 8.64
C VAL A 123 1.41 -6.48 7.92
N ASP A 124 1.10 -7.52 8.69
CA ASP A 124 0.97 -8.89 8.20
C ASP A 124 -0.36 -9.53 8.65
N GLU A 125 -0.56 -10.83 8.38
CA GLU A 125 -1.81 -11.54 8.70
C GLU A 125 -2.16 -11.53 10.18
N SER A 126 -1.17 -11.38 11.06
CA SER A 126 -1.39 -11.29 12.51
C SER A 126 -1.93 -9.93 12.94
N ASP A 127 -1.64 -8.88 12.18
CA ASP A 127 -2.13 -7.52 12.42
C ASP A 127 -3.48 -7.26 11.74
N TYR A 128 -3.66 -7.78 10.52
CA TYR A 128 -4.84 -7.55 9.70
C TYR A 128 -5.22 -8.84 8.95
N SER A 129 -6.17 -9.59 9.51
CA SER A 129 -6.59 -10.91 8.99
C SER A 129 -6.99 -10.97 7.51
N PRO A 130 -7.51 -9.92 6.85
CA PRO A 130 -7.75 -9.94 5.40
C PRO A 130 -6.50 -10.13 4.56
N LEU A 131 -5.31 -9.78 5.08
CA LEU A 131 -4.04 -10.05 4.41
C LEU A 131 -3.79 -11.56 4.25
N GLN A 132 -4.32 -12.39 5.15
CA GLN A 132 -4.26 -13.84 5.00
C GLN A 132 -4.96 -14.31 3.71
N ARG A 133 -6.08 -13.68 3.35
CA ARG A 133 -6.84 -14.03 2.13
C ARG A 133 -6.13 -13.57 0.87
N SER A 134 -5.50 -12.39 0.89
CA SER A 134 -4.75 -11.90 -0.25
C SER A 134 -3.40 -12.59 -0.40
N GLY A 135 -2.86 -13.16 0.69
CA GLY A 135 -1.54 -13.77 0.73
C GLY A 135 -0.40 -12.75 0.74
N ASN A 136 -0.69 -11.46 0.97
CA ASN A 136 0.29 -10.38 0.89
C ASN A 136 0.49 -9.66 2.23
N GLY A 137 1.70 -9.17 2.48
CA GLY A 137 2.00 -8.24 3.58
C GLY A 137 2.09 -6.81 3.05
N VAL A 138 2.11 -5.85 3.96
CA VAL A 138 2.22 -4.41 3.63
C VAL A 138 3.33 -3.78 4.47
N TYR A 139 4.04 -2.80 3.91
CA TYR A 139 5.05 -2.06 4.64
C TYR A 139 5.13 -0.59 4.22
N LEU A 140 5.64 0.23 5.12
CA LEU A 140 5.89 1.66 4.91
C LEU A 140 7.22 2.02 5.55
N VAL A 141 8.10 2.64 4.79
CA VAL A 141 9.45 3.00 5.24
C VAL A 141 9.70 4.47 4.95
N ASN A 142 10.33 5.13 5.92
CA ASN A 142 10.83 6.49 5.78
C ASN A 142 12.31 6.51 6.14
N LEU A 143 13.13 6.93 5.18
CA LEU A 143 14.56 7.14 5.35
C LEU A 143 14.80 8.65 5.42
N SER A 144 15.49 9.10 6.48
CA SER A 144 15.98 10.48 6.56
C SER A 144 16.97 10.77 5.42
N GLN A 145 17.19 12.06 5.15
CA GLN A 145 18.18 12.51 4.19
C GLN A 145 19.55 11.89 4.45
N GLY A 146 20.19 11.35 3.41
CA GLY A 146 21.48 10.68 3.54
C GLY A 146 21.44 9.45 4.45
N SER A 147 20.31 8.74 4.51
CA SER A 147 20.20 7.46 5.20
C SER A 147 20.02 6.32 4.21
N MET A 148 20.25 5.09 4.65
CA MET A 148 19.92 3.89 3.89
C MET A 148 19.34 2.81 4.79
N MET A 149 18.45 1.99 4.25
CA MET A 149 18.20 0.69 4.86
C MET A 149 19.42 -0.19 4.61
N ALA A 150 19.94 -0.83 5.66
CA ALA A 150 21.13 -1.67 5.58
C ALA A 150 20.93 -2.77 4.52
N PRO A 151 21.99 -3.15 3.77
CA PRO A 151 21.94 -4.28 2.86
C PRO A 151 21.34 -5.51 3.52
N HIS A 152 20.30 -6.07 2.92
CA HIS A 152 19.55 -7.18 3.49
C HIS A 152 18.95 -8.08 2.42
N VAL A 153 18.45 -9.23 2.86
CA VAL A 153 17.78 -10.22 2.02
C VAL A 153 16.41 -10.54 2.62
N ASN A 154 15.40 -10.67 1.75
CA ASN A 154 14.07 -11.13 2.13
C ASN A 154 13.95 -12.65 1.89
N PRO A 155 13.84 -13.46 2.97
CA PRO A 155 13.81 -14.91 2.83
C PRO A 155 12.43 -15.45 2.50
N ARG A 156 11.36 -14.66 2.60
CA ARG A 156 9.98 -15.17 2.51
C ARG A 156 9.19 -14.63 1.32
N ALA A 157 9.50 -13.43 0.85
CA ALA A 157 8.66 -12.75 -0.12
C ALA A 157 9.46 -11.99 -1.19
N ILE A 158 8.82 -11.79 -2.34
CA ILE A 158 9.14 -10.70 -3.25
C ILE A 158 8.60 -9.42 -2.63
N GLU A 159 9.34 -8.33 -2.76
CA GLU A 159 8.96 -7.01 -2.26
C GLU A 159 8.67 -6.07 -3.43
N TYR A 160 7.54 -5.37 -3.40
CA TYR A 160 7.21 -4.29 -4.33
C TYR A 160 7.11 -3.00 -3.56
N GLY A 161 7.79 -1.95 -4.02
CA GLY A 161 7.77 -0.62 -3.40
C GLY A 161 7.37 0.46 -4.41
N VAL A 162 6.53 1.38 -3.94
CA VAL A 162 6.12 2.60 -4.63
C VAL A 162 6.69 3.78 -3.86
N VAL A 163 7.45 4.63 -4.52
CA VAL A 163 8.01 5.82 -3.89
C VAL A 163 6.90 6.86 -3.72
N LEU A 164 6.65 7.23 -2.46
CA LEU A 164 5.63 8.20 -2.09
C LEU A 164 6.19 9.62 -1.99
N LYS A 165 7.47 9.76 -1.64
CA LYS A 165 8.09 11.07 -1.47
C LYS A 165 9.60 11.02 -1.64
N GLY A 166 10.13 12.06 -2.28
CA GLY A 166 11.56 12.32 -2.35
C GLY A 166 12.27 11.55 -3.45
N THR A 167 13.60 11.46 -3.34
CA THR A 167 14.43 10.76 -4.31
C THR A 167 15.50 9.92 -3.62
N GLY A 168 15.93 8.87 -4.29
CA GLY A 168 16.92 7.95 -3.75
C GLY A 168 17.46 7.00 -4.79
N ARG A 169 18.08 5.92 -4.31
CA ARG A 169 18.59 4.84 -5.15
C ARG A 169 18.17 3.49 -4.58
N ILE A 170 17.93 2.56 -5.48
CA ILE A 170 17.71 1.14 -5.16
C ILE A 170 18.86 0.35 -5.76
N GLN A 171 19.57 -0.39 -4.93
CA GLN A 171 20.60 -1.34 -5.38
C GLN A 171 20.13 -2.76 -5.13
N ILE A 172 20.24 -3.61 -6.14
CA ILE A 172 19.92 -5.02 -6.08
C ILE A 172 21.13 -5.80 -6.59
N VAL A 173 21.45 -6.89 -5.92
CA VAL A 173 22.59 -7.75 -6.20
C VAL A 173 22.07 -9.15 -6.52
N TYR A 174 22.68 -9.81 -7.51
CA TYR A 174 22.42 -11.22 -7.76
C TYR A 174 22.96 -12.08 -6.62
N PRO A 175 22.40 -13.26 -6.34
CA PRO A 175 22.92 -14.16 -5.30
C PRO A 175 24.42 -14.51 -5.44
N ASN A 176 24.99 -14.40 -6.64
CA ASN A 176 26.42 -14.60 -6.90
C ASN A 176 27.31 -13.38 -6.54
N GLY A 177 26.73 -12.30 -6.00
CA GLY A 177 27.44 -11.09 -5.60
C GLY A 177 27.62 -10.04 -6.70
N THR A 178 27.21 -10.30 -7.94
CA THR A 178 27.29 -9.31 -9.03
C THR A 178 26.14 -8.31 -8.96
N LEU A 179 26.39 -7.06 -9.37
CA LEU A 179 25.38 -6.01 -9.34
C LEU A 179 24.27 -6.31 -10.36
N ALA A 180 23.03 -6.48 -9.89
CA ALA A 180 21.88 -6.68 -10.76
C ALA A 180 21.26 -5.35 -11.20
N MET A 181 21.17 -4.40 -10.27
CA MET A 181 20.58 -3.08 -10.53
C MET A 181 21.17 -2.02 -9.61
N ASN A 182 21.31 -0.81 -10.12
CA ASN A 182 21.63 0.38 -9.33
C ASN A 182 20.92 1.59 -9.96
N ALA A 183 19.66 1.79 -9.60
CA ALA A 183 18.78 2.76 -10.25
C ALA A 183 18.43 3.92 -9.31
N ARG A 184 18.29 5.13 -9.86
CA ARG A 184 17.69 6.27 -9.16
C ARG A 184 16.17 6.12 -9.20
N VAL A 185 15.52 6.48 -8.11
CA VAL A 185 14.06 6.50 -7.99
C VAL A 185 13.60 7.85 -7.47
N ARG A 186 12.38 8.25 -7.86
CA ARG A 186 11.66 9.43 -7.41
C ARG A 186 10.20 9.11 -7.15
N GLU A 187 9.48 10.04 -6.56
CA GLU A 187 8.03 9.94 -6.34
C GLU A 187 7.27 9.45 -7.59
N GLY A 188 6.40 8.45 -7.39
CA GLY A 188 5.66 7.77 -8.44
C GLY A 188 6.37 6.57 -9.06
N ASP A 189 7.70 6.42 -8.90
CA ASP A 189 8.41 5.26 -9.41
C ASP A 189 8.08 4.01 -8.58
N VAL A 190 8.07 2.86 -9.26
CA VAL A 190 7.87 1.54 -8.66
C VAL A 190 9.12 0.71 -8.84
N PHE A 191 9.52 0.00 -7.79
CA PHE A 191 10.58 -1.00 -7.84
C PHE A 191 10.08 -2.33 -7.27
N TRP A 192 10.73 -3.41 -7.64
CA TRP A 192 10.48 -4.71 -7.03
C TRP A 192 11.79 -5.46 -6.82
N VAL A 193 11.82 -6.29 -5.79
CA VAL A 193 13.00 -7.03 -5.36
C VAL A 193 12.62 -8.50 -5.28
N PRO A 194 13.25 -9.38 -6.09
CA PRO A 194 13.01 -10.80 -6.00
C PRO A 194 13.41 -11.35 -4.63
N ARG A 195 12.71 -12.41 -4.20
CA ARG A 195 13.08 -13.17 -3.00
C ARG A 195 14.53 -13.64 -3.09
N TYR A 196 15.25 -13.58 -1.98
CA TYR A 196 16.67 -13.95 -1.86
C TYR A 196 17.71 -13.05 -2.56
N PHE A 197 17.31 -11.95 -3.19
CA PHE A 197 18.26 -11.00 -3.76
C PHE A 197 18.69 -10.01 -2.69
N PRO A 198 20.00 -9.82 -2.42
CA PRO A 198 20.46 -8.75 -1.55
C PRO A 198 20.17 -7.38 -2.14
N PHE A 199 19.74 -6.44 -1.30
CA PHE A 199 19.37 -5.11 -1.75
C PHE A 199 19.47 -4.08 -0.64
N CYS A 200 19.50 -2.80 -1.04
CA CYS A 200 19.33 -1.67 -0.14
C CYS A 200 18.62 -0.51 -0.84
N GLN A 201 17.91 0.28 -0.03
CA GLN A 201 17.30 1.54 -0.44
C GLN A 201 18.06 2.68 0.24
N ILE A 202 18.43 3.69 -0.54
CA ILE A 202 19.29 4.78 -0.13
C ILE A 202 18.57 6.09 -0.41
N ALA A 203 18.34 6.91 0.61
CA ALA A 203 17.83 8.25 0.43
C ALA A 203 18.89 9.17 -0.16
N SER A 204 18.47 10.10 -1.02
CA SER A 204 19.36 11.14 -1.53
C SER A 204 19.93 12.00 -0.39
N SER A 205 21.08 12.62 -0.63
CA SER A 205 21.63 13.66 0.23
C SER A 205 20.81 14.95 0.23
N ASN A 206 19.76 15.08 -0.59
CA ASN A 206 18.98 16.32 -0.74
C ASN A 206 17.61 16.26 -0.05
N GLY A 207 17.20 15.11 0.48
CA GLY A 207 15.92 14.97 1.16
C GLY A 207 15.62 13.52 1.56
N PRO A 208 14.53 13.31 2.31
CA PRO A 208 14.12 11.97 2.73
C PRO A 208 13.65 11.12 1.55
N LEU A 209 13.59 9.81 1.75
CA LEU A 209 12.94 8.87 0.84
C LEU A 209 11.85 8.12 1.61
N GLU A 210 10.61 8.28 1.19
CA GLU A 210 9.47 7.53 1.74
C GLU A 210 8.87 6.64 0.67
N PHE A 211 8.63 5.38 1.01
CA PHE A 211 8.06 4.40 0.10
C PHE A 211 7.14 3.43 0.83
N PHE A 212 6.05 3.09 0.15
CA PHE A 212 5.04 2.13 0.59
C PHE A 212 5.08 0.93 -0.32
N GLY A 213 4.83 -0.25 0.23
CA GLY A 213 4.87 -1.44 -0.58
C GLY A 213 4.13 -2.62 -0.03
N PHE A 214 4.14 -3.69 -0.82
CA PHE A 214 3.52 -4.95 -0.51
C PHE A 214 4.50 -6.09 -0.74
N THR A 215 4.37 -7.12 0.07
CA THR A 215 5.17 -8.35 -0.04
C THR A 215 4.27 -9.49 -0.48
N THR A 216 4.80 -10.44 -1.25
CA THR A 216 4.05 -11.63 -1.70
C THR A 216 3.89 -12.69 -0.59
N SER A 217 3.86 -12.29 0.67
CA SER A 217 3.63 -13.16 1.82
C SER A 217 2.91 -12.40 2.92
N ALA A 218 1.73 -12.89 3.30
CA ALA A 218 0.98 -12.40 4.46
C ALA A 218 1.63 -12.77 5.79
N ARG A 219 2.63 -13.66 5.80
CA ARG A 219 3.41 -13.98 7.00
C ARG A 219 4.59 -13.03 7.15
N ARG A 220 4.98 -12.76 8.40
CA ARG A 220 6.15 -11.96 8.75
C ARG A 220 7.39 -12.40 7.98
N ASN A 221 8.00 -11.47 7.24
CA ASN A 221 9.07 -11.77 6.30
C ASN A 221 10.45 -11.99 6.97
N HIS A 222 10.70 -11.37 8.13
CA HIS A 222 11.98 -11.43 8.86
C HIS A 222 13.22 -11.13 7.98
N PRO A 223 13.40 -9.88 7.53
CA PRO A 223 14.57 -9.48 6.75
C PRO A 223 15.89 -9.87 7.42
N GLN A 224 16.82 -10.42 6.64
CA GLN A 224 18.15 -10.81 7.11
C GLN A 224 19.15 -9.73 6.72
N PHE A 225 19.52 -8.88 7.68
CA PHE A 225 20.49 -7.81 7.47
C PHE A 225 21.91 -8.37 7.36
N LEU A 226 22.67 -7.92 6.36
CA LEU A 226 24.04 -8.37 6.12
C LEU A 226 25.06 -7.61 6.97
N VAL A 227 24.77 -6.35 7.28
CA VAL A 227 25.64 -5.45 8.06
C VAL A 227 24.87 -4.65 9.11
N GLY A 228 25.58 -4.13 10.11
CA GLY A 228 25.01 -3.42 11.26
C GLY A 228 24.97 -4.26 12.53
N ARG A 229 24.52 -3.67 13.65
CA ARG A 229 24.62 -4.27 14.99
C ARG A 229 23.85 -5.59 15.17
N ASN A 230 22.77 -5.78 14.42
CA ASN A 230 21.94 -7.00 14.45
C ASN A 230 21.92 -7.67 13.06
N SER A 231 23.10 -8.07 12.58
CA SER A 231 23.29 -8.59 11.22
C SER A 231 23.95 -9.97 11.19
N LEU A 232 23.84 -10.65 10.05
CA LEU A 232 24.53 -11.92 9.80
C LEU A 232 26.04 -11.79 9.97
N MET A 233 26.65 -10.66 9.57
CA MET A 233 28.07 -10.43 9.83
C MET A 233 28.39 -10.46 11.33
N GLN A 234 27.49 -9.96 12.19
CA GLN A 234 27.68 -10.03 13.65
C GLN A 234 27.44 -11.43 14.22
N SER A 235 26.47 -12.17 13.68
CA SER A 235 26.16 -13.54 14.11
C SER A 235 27.21 -14.55 13.65
N LEU A 236 27.78 -14.35 12.47
CA LEU A 236 28.75 -15.27 11.84
C LEU A 236 30.20 -14.88 12.11
N ARG A 237 30.47 -13.78 12.83
CA ARG A 237 31.86 -13.37 13.12
C ARG A 237 32.55 -14.44 13.96
N GLY A 238 33.53 -15.10 13.37
CA GLY A 238 34.31 -16.17 13.98
C GLY A 238 35.54 -16.50 13.13
N PRO A 239 36.40 -17.42 13.61
CA PRO A 239 37.61 -17.82 12.90
C PRO A 239 37.35 -18.30 11.47
N GLU A 240 36.26 -19.04 11.24
CA GLU A 240 35.88 -19.59 9.94
C GLU A 240 35.47 -18.49 8.97
N PHE A 241 34.71 -17.50 9.44
CA PHE A 241 34.33 -16.34 8.63
C PHE A 241 35.54 -15.46 8.34
N ALA A 242 36.43 -15.26 9.31
CA ALA A 242 37.68 -14.55 9.10
C ALA A 242 38.56 -15.26 8.04
N ALA A 243 38.68 -16.58 8.13
CA ALA A 243 39.39 -17.41 7.16
C ALA A 243 38.78 -17.36 5.76
N ALA A 244 37.45 -17.40 5.64
CA ALA A 244 36.74 -17.30 4.37
C ALA A 244 37.04 -15.99 3.61
N PHE A 245 37.29 -14.90 4.33
CA PHE A 245 37.70 -13.62 3.75
C PHE A 245 39.23 -13.41 3.73
N GLY A 246 40.03 -14.39 4.17
CA GLY A 246 41.49 -14.27 4.21
C GLY A 246 41.99 -13.15 5.13
N ILE A 247 41.27 -12.85 6.23
CA ILE A 247 41.63 -11.79 7.18
C ILE A 247 41.79 -12.34 8.60
N SER A 248 42.51 -11.61 9.45
CA SER A 248 42.60 -11.96 10.87
C SER A 248 41.30 -11.66 11.60
N GLU A 249 41.00 -12.43 12.66
CA GLU A 249 39.84 -12.19 13.53
C GLU A 249 39.84 -10.77 14.11
N LYS A 250 41.01 -10.24 14.48
CA LYS A 250 41.14 -8.85 14.95
C LYS A 250 40.73 -7.84 13.87
N ARG A 251 41.00 -8.13 12.58
CA ARG A 251 40.55 -7.28 11.47
C ARG A 251 39.05 -7.43 11.24
N LEU A 252 38.53 -8.65 11.23
CA LEU A 252 37.09 -8.92 11.12
C LEU A 252 36.31 -8.20 12.23
N ASN A 253 36.74 -8.34 13.48
CA ASN A 253 36.11 -7.69 14.64
C ASN A 253 36.12 -6.17 14.52
N ARG A 254 37.19 -5.56 13.98
CA ARG A 254 37.21 -4.11 13.73
C ARG A 254 36.18 -3.71 12.67
N ILE A 255 36.08 -4.45 11.57
CA ILE A 255 35.13 -4.17 10.47
C ILE A 255 33.70 -4.36 10.97
N ALA A 256 33.40 -5.49 11.60
CA ALA A 256 32.07 -5.82 12.08
C ALA A 256 31.53 -4.80 13.09
N ASN A 257 32.41 -4.27 13.95
CA ASN A 257 32.04 -3.28 14.97
C ASN A 257 32.19 -1.82 14.52
N ALA A 258 32.57 -1.55 13.26
CA ALA A 258 32.69 -0.19 12.74
C ALA A 258 31.32 0.49 12.59
N GLN A 259 30.30 -0.27 12.17
CA GLN A 259 28.92 0.21 12.10
C GLN A 259 28.19 -0.08 13.41
N ARG A 260 27.76 0.98 14.11
CA ARG A 260 27.08 0.88 15.41
C ARG A 260 25.56 0.86 15.30
N GLU A 261 25.03 1.31 14.16
CA GLU A 261 23.60 1.33 13.87
C GLU A 261 23.10 -0.04 13.37
N GLN A 262 21.79 -0.19 13.33
CA GLN A 262 21.10 -1.39 12.83
C GLN A 262 19.90 -0.99 11.97
N VAL A 263 19.52 -1.86 11.03
CA VAL A 263 18.36 -1.72 10.13
C VAL A 263 18.43 -0.51 9.20
N ILE A 264 18.51 0.71 9.74
CA ILE A 264 18.66 1.96 8.98
C ILE A 264 19.96 2.63 9.43
N LEU A 265 20.84 2.92 8.48
CA LEU A 265 22.21 3.39 8.69
C LEU A 265 22.40 4.78 8.05
N PRO A 266 23.38 5.57 8.50
CA PRO A 266 23.84 6.73 7.74
C PRO A 266 24.45 6.30 6.41
N SER A 267 24.17 7.05 5.35
CA SER A 267 24.75 6.92 4.02
C SER A 267 25.41 8.23 3.61
N SER A 268 26.70 8.18 3.32
CA SER A 268 27.47 9.32 2.81
C SER A 268 27.36 9.50 1.29
N SER A 269 26.42 8.81 0.62
CA SER A 269 26.35 8.79 -0.84
C SER A 269 26.13 10.20 -1.41
N SER A 270 27.20 10.77 -1.97
CA SER A 270 27.13 11.88 -2.90
C SER A 270 26.40 11.40 -4.15
N ASP A 271 25.43 12.18 -4.60
CA ASP A 271 24.59 11.93 -5.77
C ASP A 271 25.45 12.07 -7.05
N SER A 272 26.42 11.16 -7.24
CA SER A 272 27.28 11.16 -8.42
C SER A 272 26.46 10.60 -9.59
N PRO A 273 26.21 11.36 -10.67
CA PRO A 273 25.54 10.84 -11.84
C PRO A 273 26.45 9.78 -12.48
N MET A 274 26.04 8.51 -12.43
CA MET A 274 26.63 7.50 -13.31
C MET A 274 26.35 7.94 -14.75
N ARG A 275 27.40 8.27 -15.49
CA ARG A 275 27.35 8.39 -16.95
C ARG A 275 26.80 7.07 -17.49
N MET A 276 25.60 7.10 -18.06
CA MET A 276 25.12 6.03 -18.91
C MET A 276 26.05 5.98 -20.13
N ASN A 277 26.94 5.00 -20.17
CA ASN A 277 27.46 4.53 -21.44
C ASN A 277 26.29 3.84 -22.13
N ILE A 278 25.57 4.59 -22.96
CA ILE A 278 24.68 4.04 -23.95
C ILE A 278 25.61 3.35 -24.95
N GLY A 279 25.85 2.06 -24.74
CA GLY A 279 26.38 1.19 -25.77
C GLY A 279 25.35 1.16 -26.90
N SER A 280 25.73 1.73 -28.03
CA SER A 280 25.07 1.53 -29.31
C SER A 280 25.04 0.04 -29.63
N TYR A 281 23.83 -0.52 -29.70
CA TYR A 281 23.51 -1.71 -30.48
C TYR A 281 22.83 -1.26 -31.77
#